data_AF-A0A519ZJ35-F1
#
_entry.id   AF-A0A519ZJ35-F1
#
_cell.length_a   1.000
_cell.length_b   1.000
_cell.length_c   1.000
_cell.angle_alpha   90.00
_cell.angle_beta   90.00
_cell.angle_gamma   90.00
#
_symmetry.space_group_name_H-M   'P 1'
#
loop_
_entity.id
_entity.type
_entity.pdbx_description
1 polymer ?
#
loop_
_entity_poly.entity_id
_entity_poly.type
_entity_poly.pdbx_seq_one_letter_code
_entity_poly.pdbx_strand_id
1 'polypeptide(L)'
;MSVHQGVLSGTVNALGQFWQSQSIPMCPQAVGDVVATAQHRGLVLPPDFIHFYSATNGLNSPSVLGTDSNGFLLLPLEELRTEQRKMLVVADGSAVEKTVSITIFADYLQASWWYGLIAEIGSVNYQIGIMPVESECKVFTTSLADFLRLYIADDEILYDWGHPFSELGRSCPK
;
A
#
# COMPACT_ATOMS: atom_id res chain seq x y z
N MET A 1 -9.23 -12.07 20.76
CA MET A 1 -8.50 -11.45 19.63
C MET A 1 -8.68 -12.33 18.41
N SER A 2 -9.08 -11.77 17.27
CA SER A 2 -9.21 -12.53 16.02
C SER A 2 -7.82 -12.92 15.51
N VAL A 3 -7.69 -14.09 14.86
CA VAL A 3 -6.41 -14.59 14.31
C VAL A 3 -5.74 -13.54 13.41
N HIS A 4 -6.55 -12.80 12.63
CA HIS A 4 -6.08 -11.71 11.77
C HIS A 4 -5.41 -10.56 12.52
N GLN A 5 -5.90 -10.21 13.72
CA GLN A 5 -5.26 -9.17 14.54
C GLN A 5 -3.89 -9.64 15.08
N GLY A 6 -3.77 -10.91 15.44
CA GLY A 6 -2.49 -11.47 15.91
C GLY A 6 -1.41 -11.46 14.83
N VAL A 7 -1.76 -11.82 13.60
CA VAL A 7 -0.85 -11.81 12.45
C VAL A 7 -0.40 -10.38 12.13
N LEU A 8 -1.33 -9.42 12.11
CA LEU A 8 -1.00 -8.02 11.84
C LEU A 8 -0.07 -7.44 12.91
N SER A 9 -0.39 -7.58 14.20
CA SER A 9 0.46 -7.03 15.26
C SER A 9 1.86 -7.66 15.25
N GLY A 10 1.98 -8.97 14.98
CA GLY A 10 3.27 -9.62 14.79
C GLY A 10 4.07 -9.03 13.61
N THR A 11 3.37 -8.74 12.51
CA THR A 11 3.99 -8.16 11.31
C THR A 11 4.41 -6.70 11.52
N VAL A 12 3.60 -5.90 12.23
CA VAL A 12 3.94 -4.51 12.60
C VAL A 12 5.15 -4.49 13.55
N ASN A 13 5.27 -5.46 14.46
CA ASN A 13 6.47 -5.58 15.29
C ASN A 13 7.73 -5.89 14.45
N ALA A 14 7.61 -6.78 13.46
CA ALA A 14 8.72 -7.09 12.55
C ALA A 14 9.10 -5.86 11.69
N LEU A 15 8.11 -5.10 11.23
CA LEU A 15 8.32 -3.82 10.55
C LEU A 15 9.11 -2.84 11.42
N GLY A 16 8.73 -2.70 12.70
CA GLY A 16 9.45 -1.85 13.64
C GLY A 16 10.92 -2.22 13.80
N GLN A 17 11.24 -3.52 13.83
CA GLN A 17 12.62 -4.01 13.87
C GLN A 17 13.38 -3.69 12.58
N PHE A 18 12.72 -3.89 11.43
CA PHE A 18 13.28 -3.57 10.12
C PHE A 18 13.62 -2.07 10.00
N TRP A 19 12.68 -1.19 10.32
CA TRP A 19 12.90 0.26 10.33
C TRP A 19 13.95 0.69 11.37
N GLN A 20 13.95 0.09 12.55
CA GLN A 20 14.97 0.37 13.57
C GLN A 20 16.39 0.06 13.06
N SER A 21 16.57 -1.02 12.29
CA SER A 21 17.87 -1.36 11.70
C SER A 21 18.38 -0.30 10.71
N GLN A 22 17.48 0.53 10.19
CA GLN A 22 17.76 1.64 9.28
C GLN A 22 17.74 3.01 9.98
N SER A 23 17.66 3.03 11.32
CA SER A 23 17.50 4.25 12.12
C SER A 23 16.24 5.06 11.81
N ILE A 24 15.16 4.40 11.37
CA ILE A 24 13.85 5.01 11.13
C ILE A 24 12.98 4.79 12.37
N PRO A 25 12.54 5.86 13.06
CA PRO A 25 11.69 5.73 14.23
C PRO A 25 10.24 5.41 13.84
N MET A 26 9.58 4.57 14.65
CA MET A 26 8.11 4.49 14.63
C MET A 26 7.52 5.66 15.40
N CYS A 27 6.44 6.24 14.88
CA CYS A 27 5.72 7.35 15.51
C CYS A 27 4.30 6.92 15.86
N PRO A 28 4.08 6.23 17.00
CA PRO A 28 2.76 5.80 17.39
C PRO A 28 1.83 6.99 17.65
N GLN A 29 0.57 6.84 17.28
CA GLN A 29 -0.51 7.81 17.46
C GLN A 29 -1.70 7.13 18.16
N ALA A 30 -2.49 7.88 18.92
CA ALA A 30 -3.68 7.31 19.52
C ALA A 30 -4.68 6.91 18.42
N VAL A 31 -5.33 5.76 18.59
CA VAL A 31 -6.33 5.26 17.61
C VAL A 31 -7.42 6.31 17.34
N GLY A 32 -7.85 7.04 18.37
CA GLY A 32 -8.83 8.12 18.23
C GLY A 32 -8.37 9.25 17.31
N ASP A 33 -7.09 9.62 17.38
CA ASP A 33 -6.50 10.67 16.54
C ASP A 33 -6.36 10.19 15.09
N VAL A 34 -5.99 8.93 14.88
CA VAL A 34 -5.94 8.31 13.55
C VAL A 34 -7.32 8.32 12.90
N VAL A 35 -8.35 7.90 13.63
CA VAL A 35 -9.74 7.89 13.14
C VAL A 35 -10.23 9.30 12.84
N ALA A 36 -9.99 10.26 13.74
CA ALA A 36 -10.38 11.65 13.55
C ALA A 36 -9.69 12.28 12.34
N THR A 37 -8.39 12.03 12.16
CA THR A 37 -7.61 12.53 11.02
C THR A 37 -8.10 11.91 9.72
N ALA A 38 -8.32 10.60 9.69
CA ALA A 38 -8.87 9.91 8.52
C ALA A 38 -10.24 10.49 8.11
N GLN A 39 -11.14 10.69 9.08
CA GLN A 39 -12.46 11.29 8.84
C GLN A 39 -12.36 12.73 8.33
N HIS A 40 -11.51 13.56 8.95
CA HIS A 40 -11.32 14.95 8.53
C HIS A 40 -10.80 15.05 7.10
N ARG A 41 -9.97 14.08 6.68
CA ARG A 41 -9.39 14.01 5.33
C ARG A 41 -10.26 13.23 4.33
N GLY A 42 -11.44 12.77 4.75
CA GLY A 42 -12.35 12.00 3.89
C GLY A 42 -11.82 10.61 3.49
N LEU A 43 -10.89 10.06 4.27
CA LEU A 43 -10.29 8.76 4.03
C LEU A 43 -11.18 7.64 4.59
N VAL A 44 -11.31 6.57 3.81
CA VAL A 44 -11.93 5.32 4.28
C VAL A 44 -10.81 4.31 4.53
N LEU A 45 -10.48 4.09 5.80
CA LEU A 45 -9.43 3.17 6.21
C LEU A 45 -10.04 1.89 6.83
N PRO A 46 -9.66 0.71 6.34
CA PRO A 46 -9.97 -0.56 6.98
C PRO A 46 -9.38 -0.64 8.40
N PRO A 47 -9.93 -1.51 9.28
CA PRO A 47 -9.50 -1.59 10.68
C PRO A 47 -8.02 -1.92 10.89
N ASP A 48 -7.41 -2.71 9.99
CA ASP A 48 -6.00 -3.04 10.04
C ASP A 48 -5.10 -1.86 9.64
N PHE A 49 -5.51 -1.05 8.66
CA PHE A 49 -4.84 0.22 8.36
C PHE A 49 -4.89 1.18 9.54
N ILE A 50 -6.03 1.28 10.24
CA ILE A 50 -6.12 2.09 11.47
C ILE A 50 -5.13 1.60 12.53
N HIS A 51 -5.04 0.28 12.73
CA HIS A 51 -4.06 -0.30 13.65
C HIS A 51 -2.62 0.01 13.23
N PHE A 52 -2.29 -0.16 11.95
CA PHE A 52 -0.99 0.16 11.38
C PHE A 52 -0.61 1.64 11.61
N TYR A 53 -1.47 2.58 11.26
CA TYR A 53 -1.20 4.01 11.45
C TYR A 53 -1.11 4.39 12.93
N SER A 54 -1.91 3.75 13.81
CA SER A 54 -1.78 3.99 15.26
C SER A 54 -0.44 3.52 15.83
N ALA A 55 0.18 2.53 15.20
CA ALA A 55 1.47 2.02 15.66
C ALA A 55 2.67 2.77 15.04
N THR A 56 2.53 3.28 13.82
CA THR A 56 3.67 3.73 13.01
C THR A 56 3.59 5.18 12.55
N ASN A 57 2.38 5.66 12.24
CA ASN A 57 2.10 6.80 11.37
C ASN A 57 2.91 6.81 10.05
N GLY A 58 3.07 5.66 9.41
CA GLY A 58 3.90 5.56 8.21
C GLY A 58 5.39 5.84 8.48
N LEU A 59 6.11 6.27 7.46
CA LEU A 59 7.54 6.54 7.50
C LEU A 59 7.77 8.04 7.71
N ASN A 60 7.94 8.43 8.97
CA ASN A 60 8.35 9.79 9.33
C ASN A 60 9.88 9.87 9.37
N SER A 61 10.52 9.78 8.20
CA SER A 61 11.98 9.78 8.11
C SER A 61 12.54 11.20 7.98
N PRO A 62 13.52 11.59 8.80
CA PRO A 62 14.28 12.83 8.60
C PRO A 62 15.29 12.71 7.43
N SER A 63 15.33 11.58 6.71
CA SER A 63 16.25 11.38 5.59
C SER A 63 15.93 12.37 4.46
N VAL A 64 16.98 12.88 3.81
CA VAL A 64 16.85 13.84 2.70
C VAL A 64 16.02 13.27 1.53
N LEU A 65 15.97 11.94 1.41
CA LEU A 65 15.23 11.25 0.35
C LEU A 65 13.79 10.94 0.73
N GLY A 66 13.44 10.96 2.02
CA GLY A 66 12.11 10.58 2.51
C GLY A 66 11.77 9.10 2.34
N THR A 67 12.74 8.23 2.02
CA THR A 67 12.52 6.79 1.83
C THR A 67 13.34 5.95 2.81
N ASP A 68 12.98 4.67 2.90
CA ASP A 68 13.81 3.62 3.48
C ASP A 68 14.95 3.16 2.53
N SER A 69 15.70 2.14 2.93
CA SER A 69 16.80 1.55 2.16
C SER A 69 16.35 0.85 0.87
N ASN A 70 15.09 0.44 0.79
CA ASN A 70 14.51 -0.23 -0.36
C ASN A 70 13.90 0.78 -1.34
N GLY A 71 13.89 2.07 -1.01
CA GLY A 71 13.33 3.13 -1.85
C GLY A 71 11.83 3.35 -1.65
N PHE A 72 11.24 2.75 -0.62
CA PHE A 72 9.83 2.97 -0.26
C PHE A 72 9.67 4.15 0.69
N LEU A 73 8.61 4.91 0.45
CA LEU A 73 8.00 5.84 1.37
C LEU A 73 6.60 5.33 1.70
N LEU A 74 6.45 4.70 2.87
CA LEU A 74 5.12 4.43 3.42
C LEU A 74 4.57 5.76 3.94
N LEU A 75 3.57 6.31 3.24
CA LEU A 75 3.11 7.68 3.47
C LEU A 75 2.56 7.83 4.90
N PRO A 76 2.85 8.95 5.59
CA PRO A 76 2.18 9.24 6.85
C PRO A 76 0.69 9.47 6.63
N LEU A 77 -0.11 9.30 7.70
CA LEU A 77 -1.57 9.41 7.64
C LEU A 77 -2.03 10.75 7.05
N GLU A 78 -1.27 11.81 7.30
CA GLU A 78 -1.51 13.18 6.85
C GLU A 78 -1.21 13.40 5.35
N GLU A 79 -0.55 12.45 4.69
CA GLU A 79 -0.18 12.52 3.27
C GLU A 79 -0.97 11.56 2.39
N LEU A 80 -1.72 10.62 2.97
CA LEU A 80 -2.60 9.74 2.21
C LEU A 80 -3.55 10.55 1.33
N ARG A 81 -3.82 10.06 0.13
CA ARG A 81 -4.77 10.69 -0.78
C ARG A 81 -5.70 9.63 -1.34
N THR A 82 -6.99 9.95 -1.36
CA THR A 82 -8.01 9.11 -1.99
C THR A 82 -8.46 9.78 -3.28
N GLU A 83 -8.43 9.04 -4.37
CA GLU A 83 -8.82 9.51 -5.69
C GLU A 83 -9.84 8.56 -6.31
N GLN A 84 -10.86 9.12 -6.97
CA GLN A 84 -11.73 8.33 -7.84
C GLN A 84 -11.18 8.37 -9.26
N ARG A 85 -10.89 7.21 -9.83
CA ARG A 85 -10.30 7.12 -11.16
C ARG A 85 -10.83 5.92 -11.92
N LYS A 86 -11.04 6.10 -13.23
CA LYS A 86 -11.27 5.00 -14.16
C LYS A 86 -9.93 4.34 -14.48
N MET A 87 -9.80 3.06 -14.18
CA MET A 87 -8.55 2.33 -14.39
C MET A 87 -8.81 0.88 -14.80
N LEU A 88 -7.82 0.29 -15.44
CA LEU A 88 -7.76 -1.15 -15.67
C LEU A 88 -7.28 -1.82 -14.37
N VAL A 89 -8.16 -2.57 -13.72
CA VAL A 89 -7.81 -3.35 -12.54
C VAL A 89 -7.53 -4.79 -12.96
N VAL A 90 -6.29 -5.23 -12.75
CA VAL A 90 -5.82 -6.58 -13.07
C VAL A 90 -5.74 -7.39 -11.78
N ALA A 91 -6.50 -8.48 -11.70
CA ALA A 91 -6.56 -9.37 -10.54
C ALA A 91 -6.88 -10.80 -10.99
N ASP A 92 -6.21 -11.80 -10.42
CA ASP A 92 -6.48 -13.24 -10.63
C ASP A 92 -6.58 -13.65 -12.11
N GLY A 93 -5.71 -13.09 -12.97
CA GLY A 93 -5.70 -13.37 -14.41
C GLY A 93 -6.82 -12.70 -15.21
N SER A 94 -7.65 -11.86 -14.57
CA SER A 94 -8.66 -11.04 -15.21
C SER A 94 -8.26 -9.57 -15.23
N ALA A 95 -8.76 -8.81 -16.21
CA ALA A 95 -8.57 -7.38 -16.29
C ALA A 95 -9.91 -6.70 -16.58
N VAL A 96 -10.32 -5.77 -15.72
CA VAL A 96 -11.61 -5.10 -15.80
C VAL A 96 -11.41 -3.60 -15.68
N GLU A 97 -11.90 -2.86 -16.67
CA GLU A 97 -11.96 -1.40 -16.59
C GLU A 97 -13.13 -0.99 -15.71
N LYS A 98 -12.83 -0.29 -14.60
CA LYS A 98 -13.85 0.20 -13.66
C LYS A 98 -13.41 1.50 -13.02
N THR A 99 -14.38 2.29 -12.55
CA THR A 99 -14.10 3.41 -11.66
C THR A 99 -13.90 2.88 -10.25
N VAL A 100 -12.74 3.15 -9.65
CA VAL A 100 -12.44 2.79 -8.27
C VAL A 100 -12.13 4.03 -7.44
N SER A 101 -12.38 3.92 -6.13
CA SER A 101 -11.82 4.84 -5.14
C SER A 101 -10.55 4.19 -4.59
N ILE A 102 -9.40 4.80 -4.85
CA ILE A 102 -8.10 4.27 -4.44
C ILE A 102 -7.43 5.22 -3.45
N THR A 103 -6.99 4.68 -2.32
CA THR A 103 -6.19 5.42 -1.34
C THR A 103 -4.73 5.05 -1.51
N ILE A 104 -3.91 6.00 -1.93
CA ILE A 104 -2.46 5.80 -2.09
C ILE A 104 -1.81 5.88 -0.71
N PHE A 105 -1.05 4.84 -0.35
CA PHE A 105 -0.44 4.72 0.96
C PHE A 105 1.06 4.41 0.92
N ALA A 106 1.60 4.06 -0.23
CA ALA A 106 3.04 3.95 -0.41
C ALA A 106 3.48 4.51 -1.76
N ASP A 107 4.69 5.04 -1.77
CA ASP A 107 5.40 5.53 -2.94
C ASP A 107 6.74 4.80 -3.04
N TYR A 108 7.15 4.44 -4.25
CA TYR A 108 8.44 3.82 -4.52
C TYR A 108 9.27 4.68 -5.48
N LEU A 109 10.53 4.93 -5.10
CA LEU A 109 11.51 5.73 -5.83
C LEU A 109 10.94 7.07 -6.34
N GLN A 110 10.29 7.82 -5.45
CA GLN A 110 9.80 9.18 -5.71
C GLN A 110 8.85 9.25 -6.92
N ALA A 111 7.70 8.61 -6.80
CA ALA A 111 6.65 8.50 -7.79
C ALA A 111 7.03 7.68 -9.04
N SER A 112 7.97 6.75 -8.91
CA SER A 112 8.17 5.75 -9.95
C SER A 112 6.98 4.80 -9.99
N TRP A 113 6.58 4.27 -8.82
CA TRP A 113 5.37 3.46 -8.65
C TRP A 113 4.60 3.88 -7.38
N TRP A 114 3.29 3.68 -7.39
CA TRP A 114 2.44 3.86 -6.21
C TRP A 114 1.78 2.55 -5.79
N TYR A 115 1.53 2.42 -4.48
CA TYR A 115 0.74 1.32 -3.94
C TYR A 115 -0.55 1.88 -3.36
N GLY A 116 -1.64 1.27 -3.78
CA GLY A 116 -2.98 1.75 -3.50
C GLY A 116 -3.85 0.68 -2.87
N LEU A 117 -4.69 1.16 -1.97
CA LEU A 117 -5.76 0.43 -1.34
C LEU A 117 -7.07 0.72 -2.10
N ILE A 118 -7.69 -0.30 -2.67
CA ILE A 118 -9.04 -0.22 -3.27
C ILE A 118 -10.02 -0.78 -2.24
N ALA A 119 -10.70 0.12 -1.53
CA ALA A 119 -11.74 -0.27 -0.57
C ALA A 119 -13.08 -0.50 -1.27
N GLU A 120 -13.77 -1.57 -0.90
CA GLU A 120 -15.16 -1.78 -1.31
C GLU A 120 -16.10 -0.88 -0.50
N ILE A 121 -16.97 -0.12 -1.16
CA ILE A 121 -17.90 0.80 -0.50
C ILE A 121 -18.83 0.00 0.44
N GLY A 122 -18.83 0.35 1.73
CA GLY A 122 -19.66 -0.29 2.75
C GLY A 122 -19.17 -1.68 3.19
N SER A 123 -17.94 -2.05 2.83
CA SER A 123 -17.34 -3.34 3.14
C SER A 123 -16.05 -3.16 3.94
N VAL A 124 -15.67 -4.20 4.68
CA VAL A 124 -14.34 -4.28 5.33
C VAL A 124 -13.29 -4.85 4.38
N ASN A 125 -13.72 -5.40 3.24
CA ASN A 125 -12.84 -5.98 2.25
C ASN A 125 -12.17 -4.90 1.43
N TYR A 126 -10.94 -5.20 1.04
CA TYR A 126 -10.16 -4.33 0.18
C TYR A 126 -9.15 -5.14 -0.61
N GLN A 127 -8.56 -4.47 -1.59
CA GLN A 127 -7.47 -4.99 -2.40
C GLN A 127 -6.29 -4.02 -2.33
N ILE A 128 -5.07 -4.54 -2.33
CA ILE A 128 -3.84 -3.78 -2.46
C ILE A 128 -3.20 -4.14 -3.80
N GLY A 129 -2.82 -3.11 -4.54
CA GLY A 129 -2.15 -3.26 -5.82
C GLY A 129 -1.08 -2.22 -6.08
N ILE A 130 -0.23 -2.56 -7.04
CA ILE A 130 0.79 -1.66 -7.59
C ILE A 130 0.19 -0.91 -8.78
N MET A 131 0.51 0.38 -8.84
CA MET A 131 0.18 1.30 -9.93
C MET A 131 1.49 1.77 -10.56
N PRO A 132 1.98 1.07 -11.60
CA PRO A 132 3.19 1.48 -12.31
C PRO A 132 2.95 2.69 -13.23
N VAL A 133 1.69 2.88 -13.62
CA VAL A 133 1.19 4.00 -14.43
C VAL A 133 -0.17 4.43 -13.89
N GLU A 134 -0.54 5.66 -14.19
CA GLU A 134 -1.73 6.32 -13.65
C GLU A 134 -3.08 5.61 -13.93
N SER A 135 -3.16 4.79 -14.97
CA SER A 135 -4.40 4.19 -15.47
C SER A 135 -4.55 2.70 -15.19
N GLU A 136 -3.61 2.08 -14.47
CA GLU A 136 -3.59 0.64 -14.22
C GLU A 136 -3.27 0.33 -12.77
N CYS A 137 -3.95 -0.67 -12.21
CA CYS A 137 -3.65 -1.21 -10.89
C CYS A 137 -3.63 -2.74 -10.97
N LYS A 138 -2.48 -3.35 -10.66
CA LYS A 138 -2.32 -4.80 -10.55
C LYS A 138 -2.42 -5.20 -9.09
N VAL A 139 -3.51 -5.88 -8.74
CA VAL A 139 -3.77 -6.38 -7.39
C VAL A 139 -2.92 -7.62 -7.15
N PHE A 140 -2.24 -7.65 -6.01
CA PHE A 140 -1.42 -8.80 -5.60
C PHE A 140 -1.71 -9.30 -4.19
N THR A 141 -2.48 -8.55 -3.39
CA THR A 141 -2.92 -9.02 -2.07
C THR A 141 -4.21 -8.33 -1.62
N THR A 142 -4.87 -8.92 -0.62
CA THR A 142 -6.06 -8.39 0.08
C THR A 142 -5.79 -8.18 1.57
N SER A 143 -4.51 -8.19 1.97
CA SER A 143 -4.06 -8.16 3.37
C SER A 143 -2.87 -7.23 3.53
N LEU A 144 -3.02 -6.24 4.42
CA LEU A 144 -1.95 -5.33 4.81
C LEU A 144 -0.80 -6.09 5.48
N ALA A 145 -1.10 -7.11 6.27
CA ALA A 145 -0.07 -7.95 6.87
C ALA A 145 0.76 -8.66 5.79
N ASP A 146 0.13 -9.14 4.73
CA ASP A 146 0.86 -9.79 3.63
C ASP A 146 1.70 -8.76 2.85
N PHE A 147 1.12 -7.59 2.54
CA PHE A 147 1.88 -6.48 1.95
C PHE A 147 3.13 -6.13 2.77
N LEU A 148 2.98 -5.94 4.08
CA LEU A 148 4.10 -5.59 4.97
C LEU A 148 5.15 -6.70 5.04
N ARG A 149 4.74 -7.98 4.99
CA ARG A 149 5.69 -9.11 4.92
C ARG A 149 6.49 -9.09 3.63
N LEU A 150 5.84 -8.88 2.49
CA LEU A 150 6.50 -8.76 1.18
C LEU A 150 7.46 -7.58 1.19
N TYR A 151 7.05 -6.45 1.79
CA TYR A 151 7.85 -5.24 1.92
C TYR A 151 9.13 -5.44 2.75
N ILE A 152 8.99 -6.05 3.95
CA ILE A 152 10.15 -6.36 4.80
C ILE A 152 11.10 -7.36 4.12
N ALA A 153 10.54 -8.29 3.34
CA ALA A 153 11.31 -9.30 2.62
C ALA A 153 11.93 -8.79 1.30
N ASP A 154 11.62 -7.55 0.90
CA ASP A 154 12.00 -7.01 -0.42
C ASP A 154 11.59 -7.92 -1.59
N ASP A 155 10.37 -8.46 -1.51
CA ASP A 155 9.89 -9.51 -2.41
C ASP A 155 9.64 -8.97 -3.84
N GLU A 156 10.05 -9.74 -4.84
CA GLU A 156 9.95 -9.38 -6.27
C GLU A 156 8.51 -9.09 -6.72
N ILE A 157 7.50 -9.66 -6.06
CA ILE A 157 6.09 -9.39 -6.40
C ILE A 157 5.71 -7.91 -6.24
N LEU A 158 6.41 -7.17 -5.38
CA LEU A 158 6.20 -5.74 -5.22
C LEU A 158 6.62 -4.96 -6.46
N TYR A 159 7.46 -5.55 -7.31
CA TYR A 159 8.02 -4.95 -8.52
C TYR A 159 7.47 -5.58 -9.79
N ASP A 160 6.66 -6.64 -9.67
CA ASP A 160 6.06 -7.33 -10.80
C ASP A 160 4.87 -6.54 -11.35
N TRP A 161 5.17 -5.57 -12.20
CA TRP A 161 4.19 -4.82 -12.98
C TRP A 161 4.02 -5.37 -14.41
N GLY A 162 4.63 -6.51 -14.75
CA GLY A 162 4.55 -7.07 -16.09
C GLY A 162 3.10 -7.30 -16.54
N HIS A 163 2.74 -6.81 -17.73
CA HIS A 163 1.41 -7.00 -18.28
C HIS A 163 1.22 -8.49 -18.66
N PRO A 164 0.14 -9.16 -18.20
CA PRO A 164 -0.18 -10.49 -18.71
C PRO A 164 -0.48 -10.49 -20.23
N PHE A 165 -0.70 -9.33 -20.84
CA PHE A 165 -1.01 -9.18 -22.26
C PHE A 165 0.18 -8.79 -23.16
N SER A 166 1.38 -8.56 -22.60
CA SER A 166 2.54 -8.21 -23.44
C SER A 166 3.06 -9.34 -24.33
N GLU A 167 2.59 -10.58 -24.14
CA GLU A 167 2.92 -11.71 -25.02
C GLU A 167 2.01 -11.84 -26.26
N LEU A 168 0.89 -11.11 -26.34
CA LEU A 168 -0.03 -11.20 -27.48
C LEU A 168 0.23 -10.19 -28.61
N GLY A 169 1.26 -9.33 -28.49
CA GLY A 169 1.43 -8.18 -29.39
C GLY A 169 2.82 -7.95 -29.99
N ARG A 170 3.83 -8.78 -29.68
CA ARG A 170 5.18 -8.60 -30.24
C ARG A 170 5.53 -9.66 -31.28
N SER A 171 4.83 -9.64 -32.42
CA SER A 171 5.50 -10.04 -33.67
C SER A 171 6.31 -8.85 -34.15
N CYS A 172 7.60 -8.81 -33.84
CA CYS A 172 8.52 -7.90 -34.53
C CYS A 172 8.53 -8.29 -36.02
N PRO A 173 8.26 -7.37 -36.97
CA PRO A 173 8.63 -7.59 -38.35
C PRO A 173 10.17 -7.70 -38.42
N LYS A 174 10.64 -8.65 -39.22
CA LYS A 174 12.06 -8.85 -39.53
C LYS A 174 12.68 -7.63 -40.19
#